data_AF-A0A8T2IYP5-F1
#
_entry.id   AF-A0A8T2IYP5-F1
#
_cell.length_a   1.000
_cell.length_b   1.000
_cell.length_c   1.000
_cell.angle_alpha   90.00
_cell.angle_beta   90.00
_cell.angle_gamma   90.00
#
_symmetry.space_group_name_H-M   'P 1'
#
loop_
_entity.id
_entity.type
_entity.pdbx_description
1 polymer ?
#
loop_
_entity_poly.entity_id
_entity_poly.type
_entity_poly.pdbx_seq_one_letter_code
_entity_poly.pdbx_strand_id
1 'polypeptide(L)'
;MVSELLFECYRAPKVSFGIDALYSFCHNNQKSALNTGLVVSSGYHCTHVLPVLKGRLDAKNCKRINIGGFHAVTYLQRLLQLKYPGHLSAITLSRMEEILHEHCYVPDDYMEELQKWRCPDYYEENVHKMQLPFSAKLLASAVPSEEKQERRQQQLRRLQELNARRREEKLQQDQERLDRLLYVQELLEDGQVEQFHKALVELNMDSAEELQSYIHKLGMAVEQGRQRVLGDAIDSKPQTPEAVGGEQDDMEGMSEMDPIYSEEQTETEKVTPNVQTMFNMAEYHQMYLGTERIRVPEIIFQPSLIGEDQAGLAEAMLYILDRYPQEVQQELVQNVFLTGGNVMYPGVKGRMEKELLQMRPFGSTFQVSLASNPVLDAWHGASSWGLQNAECEEGWVSRKDYEEMGGEYLKEHVASNCFADIHLPKPTFRSSAPPVIQETESDSLNPVSAVQS
;
A
#
# COMPACT_ATOMS: atom_id res chain seq x y z
N MET A 1 11.93 24.52 10.93
CA MET A 1 11.46 23.31 11.67
C MET A 1 12.60 22.40 12.14
N VAL A 2 13.55 21.97 11.29
CA VAL A 2 14.68 21.13 11.74
C VAL A 2 15.63 21.90 12.67
N SER A 3 15.95 23.16 12.35
CA SER A 3 16.78 24.02 13.20
C SER A 3 16.20 24.18 14.61
N GLU A 4 14.88 24.40 14.71
CA GLU A 4 14.14 24.52 15.98
C GLU A 4 14.26 23.24 16.81
N LEU A 5 14.05 22.06 16.19
CA LEU A 5 14.24 20.78 16.87
C LEU A 5 15.66 20.63 17.44
N LEU A 6 16.68 20.98 16.65
CA LEU A 6 18.08 20.83 17.05
C LEU A 6 18.49 21.80 18.17
N PHE A 7 18.05 23.05 18.13
CA PHE A 7 18.42 24.07 19.13
C PHE A 7 17.53 24.03 20.39
N GLU A 8 16.22 23.82 20.26
CA GLU A 8 15.30 23.84 21.39
C GLU A 8 15.25 22.50 22.13
N CYS A 9 15.08 21.39 21.40
CA CYS A 9 14.94 20.07 22.02
C CYS A 9 16.31 19.45 22.34
N TYR A 10 17.23 19.44 21.37
CA TYR A 10 18.54 18.78 21.54
C TYR A 10 19.62 19.69 22.11
N ARG A 11 19.38 21.01 22.19
CA ARG A 11 20.33 22.01 22.70
C ARG A 11 21.70 21.94 22.03
N ALA A 12 21.72 21.71 20.71
CA ALA A 12 22.95 21.67 19.93
C ALA A 12 23.69 23.02 20.02
N PRO A 13 25.02 23.03 20.21
CA PRO A 13 25.78 24.27 20.35
C PRO A 13 25.94 25.01 19.01
N LYS A 14 26.22 24.28 17.93
CA LYS A 14 26.37 24.76 16.56
C LYS A 14 25.84 23.69 15.60
N VAL A 15 25.25 24.12 14.48
CA VAL A 15 24.73 23.24 13.42
C VAL A 15 25.17 23.78 12.07
N SER A 16 25.52 22.88 11.14
CA SER A 16 25.76 23.21 9.74
C SER A 16 24.89 22.32 8.86
N PHE A 17 24.37 22.87 7.77
CA PHE A 17 23.59 22.14 6.78
C PHE A 17 24.33 22.14 5.45
N GLY A 18 24.31 21.01 4.75
CA GLY A 18 24.90 20.88 3.43
C GLY A 18 24.25 19.78 2.62
N ILE A 19 24.54 19.78 1.32
CA ILE A 19 24.02 18.86 0.32
C ILE A 19 24.98 17.68 0.22
N ASP A 20 24.45 16.49 0.39
CA ASP A 20 25.14 15.20 0.29
C ASP A 20 25.99 15.06 -0.98
N ALA A 21 25.42 15.38 -2.14
CA ALA A 21 26.06 15.32 -3.44
C ALA A 21 27.30 16.23 -3.52
N LEU A 22 27.22 17.42 -2.91
CA LEU A 22 28.33 18.37 -2.90
C LEU A 22 29.45 17.92 -1.96
N TYR A 23 29.11 17.31 -0.82
CA TYR A 23 30.12 16.69 0.04
C TYR A 23 30.85 15.55 -0.66
N SER A 24 30.12 14.67 -1.36
CA SER A 24 30.70 13.59 -2.16
C SER A 24 31.61 14.14 -3.27
N PHE A 25 31.16 15.18 -3.98
CA PHE A 25 31.95 15.86 -5.01
C PHE A 25 33.24 16.47 -4.45
N CYS A 26 33.15 17.21 -3.35
CA CYS A 26 34.31 17.83 -2.71
C CYS A 26 35.30 16.79 -2.19
N HIS A 27 34.82 15.67 -1.64
CA HIS A 27 35.66 14.57 -1.17
C HIS A 27 36.49 13.94 -2.30
N ASN A 28 35.87 13.71 -3.46
CA ASN A 28 36.55 13.09 -4.60
C ASN A 28 37.42 14.08 -5.39
N ASN A 29 37.12 15.39 -5.33
CA ASN A 29 37.81 16.42 -6.12
C ASN A 29 38.81 17.29 -5.32
N GLN A 30 39.24 16.89 -4.12
CA GLN A 30 40.18 17.68 -3.29
C GLN A 30 41.48 18.12 -4.00
N LYS A 31 41.88 17.42 -5.08
CA LYS A 31 43.10 17.70 -5.85
C LYS A 31 42.85 18.54 -7.12
N SER A 32 41.59 18.80 -7.48
CA SER A 32 41.24 19.52 -8.70
C SER A 32 41.29 21.03 -8.46
N ALA A 33 42.16 21.74 -9.18
CA ALA A 33 42.39 23.17 -8.99
C ALA A 33 41.17 24.05 -9.34
N LEU A 34 40.19 23.53 -10.08
CA LEU A 34 39.08 24.30 -10.63
C LEU A 34 37.76 24.14 -9.84
N ASN A 35 37.61 23.09 -9.01
CA ASN A 35 36.38 22.77 -8.26
C ASN A 35 35.08 23.00 -9.07
N THR A 36 35.15 22.71 -10.37
CA THR A 36 34.09 22.96 -11.35
C THR A 36 33.71 21.64 -11.97
N GLY A 37 32.40 21.43 -12.18
CA GLY A 37 31.89 20.19 -12.72
C GLY A 37 30.37 20.10 -12.66
N LEU A 38 29.83 19.12 -13.38
CA LEU A 38 28.41 18.79 -13.37
C LEU A 38 28.19 17.56 -12.48
N VAL A 39 27.56 17.76 -11.33
CA VAL A 39 27.28 16.68 -10.38
C VAL A 39 25.92 16.07 -10.68
N VAL A 40 25.88 14.76 -10.89
CA VAL A 40 24.65 13.98 -11.03
C VAL A 40 24.52 13.08 -9.82
N SER A 41 23.53 13.38 -8.97
CA SER A 41 23.23 12.60 -7.76
C SER A 41 21.95 11.81 -7.95
N SER A 42 22.06 10.50 -8.12
CA SER A 42 20.89 9.63 -8.26
C SER A 42 20.56 8.94 -6.93
N GLY A 43 19.60 9.51 -6.20
CA GLY A 43 19.18 9.05 -4.89
C GLY A 43 18.01 8.06 -4.91
N TYR A 44 17.49 7.73 -3.73
CA TYR A 44 16.40 6.77 -3.57
C TYR A 44 15.06 7.31 -4.10
N HIS A 45 14.70 8.56 -3.83
CA HIS A 45 13.42 9.12 -4.29
C HIS A 45 13.53 9.97 -5.56
N CYS A 46 14.67 10.62 -5.78
CA CYS A 46 14.86 11.57 -6.85
C CYS A 46 16.31 11.64 -7.30
N THR A 47 16.50 12.14 -8.52
CA THR A 47 17.79 12.37 -9.15
C THR A 47 18.00 13.86 -9.35
N HIS A 48 19.16 14.37 -8.97
CA HIS A 48 19.52 15.78 -9.07
C HIS A 48 20.68 15.97 -10.04
N VAL A 49 20.60 17.02 -10.84
CA VAL A 49 21.69 17.50 -11.69
C VAL A 49 22.06 18.90 -11.22
N LEU A 50 23.29 19.02 -10.71
CA LEU A 50 23.79 20.15 -9.94
C LEU A 50 25.06 20.70 -10.62
N PRO A 51 24.97 21.82 -11.35
CA PRO A 51 26.14 22.50 -11.88
C PRO A 51 26.92 23.21 -10.76
N VAL A 52 28.21 22.90 -10.63
CA VAL A 52 29.12 23.52 -9.67
C VAL A 52 30.17 24.31 -10.44
N LEU A 53 30.28 25.61 -10.16
CA LEU A 53 31.22 26.53 -10.79
C LEU A 53 32.11 27.15 -9.72
N LYS A 54 33.43 27.03 -9.88
CA LYS A 54 34.43 27.61 -8.97
C LYS A 54 34.16 27.29 -7.49
N GLY A 55 33.72 26.05 -7.21
CA GLY A 55 33.40 25.58 -5.85
C GLY A 55 32.07 26.08 -5.27
N ARG A 56 31.21 26.73 -6.05
CA ARG A 56 29.86 27.11 -5.62
C ARG A 56 28.81 26.45 -6.50
N LEU A 57 27.71 26.04 -5.88
CA LEU A 57 26.53 25.53 -6.57
C LEU A 57 25.81 26.66 -7.29
N ASP A 58 25.49 26.47 -8.58
CA ASP A 58 24.54 27.33 -9.26
C ASP A 58 23.10 26.83 -9.07
N ALA A 59 22.49 27.29 -7.96
CA ALA A 59 21.14 26.90 -7.56
C ALA A 59 20.06 27.22 -8.62
N LYS A 60 20.28 28.23 -9.49
CA LYS A 60 19.28 28.64 -10.50
C LYS A 60 19.12 27.62 -11.62
N ASN A 61 20.21 26.94 -11.95
CA ASN A 61 20.28 26.00 -13.06
C ASN A 61 20.25 24.54 -12.59
N CYS A 62 20.04 24.29 -11.30
CA CYS A 62 19.82 22.93 -10.79
C CYS A 62 18.52 22.33 -11.33
N LYS A 63 18.53 21.02 -11.56
CA LYS A 63 17.33 20.26 -11.92
C LYS A 63 17.16 19.06 -11.01
N ARG A 64 15.91 18.80 -10.66
CA ARG A 64 15.46 17.63 -9.93
C ARG A 64 14.51 16.85 -10.81
N ILE A 65 14.75 15.56 -10.93
CA ILE A 65 13.90 14.57 -11.58
C ILE A 65 13.27 13.73 -10.48
N ASN A 66 11.96 13.57 -10.49
CA ASN A 66 11.20 12.84 -9.45
C ASN A 66 11.26 11.32 -9.64
N ILE A 67 12.39 10.81 -10.14
CA ILE A 67 12.65 9.38 -10.34
C ILE A 67 13.91 9.03 -9.59
N GLY A 68 13.89 7.86 -8.96
CA GLY A 68 14.99 7.34 -8.16
C GLY A 68 14.84 5.84 -7.94
N GLY A 69 15.63 5.28 -7.02
CA GLY A 69 15.66 3.85 -6.73
C GLY A 69 14.30 3.30 -6.27
N PHE A 70 13.57 4.02 -5.43
CA PHE A 70 12.22 3.66 -4.99
C PHE A 70 11.26 3.40 -6.16
N HIS A 71 11.31 4.28 -7.17
CA HIS A 71 10.46 4.16 -8.35
C HIS A 71 10.87 2.95 -9.19
N ALA A 72 12.17 2.70 -9.33
CA ALA A 72 12.71 1.52 -10.02
C ALA A 72 12.31 0.22 -9.32
N VAL A 73 12.45 0.14 -8.00
CA VAL A 73 12.06 -1.01 -7.18
C VAL A 73 10.56 -1.26 -7.26
N THR A 74 9.74 -0.22 -7.11
CA THR A 74 8.28 -0.32 -7.20
C THR A 74 7.84 -0.75 -8.59
N TYR A 75 8.51 -0.25 -9.63
CA TYR A 75 8.24 -0.64 -11.01
C TYR A 75 8.59 -2.11 -11.26
N LEU A 76 9.77 -2.57 -10.82
CA LEU A 76 10.17 -3.98 -10.88
C LEU A 76 9.16 -4.88 -10.15
N GLN A 77 8.76 -4.49 -8.94
CA GLN A 77 7.77 -5.21 -8.16
C GLN A 77 6.46 -5.38 -8.93
N ARG A 78 5.92 -4.29 -9.48
CA ARG A 78 4.66 -4.32 -10.25
C ARG A 78 4.79 -5.19 -11.50
N LEU A 79 5.89 -5.09 -12.25
CA LEU A 79 6.14 -5.93 -13.42
C LEU A 79 6.14 -7.42 -13.06
N LEU A 80 6.83 -7.79 -11.99
CA LEU A 80 6.93 -9.19 -11.56
C LEU A 80 5.63 -9.70 -10.94
N GLN A 81 4.87 -8.88 -10.21
CA GLN A 81 3.55 -9.24 -9.70
C GLN A 81 2.54 -9.50 -10.83
N LEU A 82 2.60 -8.71 -11.92
CA LEU A 82 1.78 -8.95 -13.11
C LEU A 82 2.20 -10.24 -13.84
N LYS A 83 3.51 -10.53 -13.90
CA LYS A 83 4.05 -11.74 -14.54
C LYS A 83 3.79 -13.02 -13.72
N TYR A 84 3.80 -12.92 -12.39
CA TYR A 84 3.60 -14.04 -11.46
C TYR A 84 2.56 -13.73 -10.36
N PRO A 85 1.26 -13.70 -10.69
CA PRO A 85 0.20 -13.37 -9.74
C PRO A 85 0.09 -14.36 -8.56
N GLY A 86 0.55 -15.60 -8.71
CA GLY A 86 0.53 -16.60 -7.63
C GLY A 86 1.55 -16.36 -6.51
N HIS A 87 2.52 -15.47 -6.72
CA HIS A 87 3.68 -15.30 -5.85
C HIS A 87 3.80 -13.90 -5.22
N LEU A 88 2.70 -13.15 -5.11
CA LEU A 88 2.69 -11.78 -4.57
C LEU A 88 3.39 -11.65 -3.21
N SER A 89 3.20 -12.64 -2.33
CA SER A 89 3.80 -12.67 -0.98
C SER A 89 5.33 -12.84 -1.00
N ALA A 90 5.88 -13.42 -2.06
CA ALA A 90 7.32 -13.57 -2.22
C ALA A 90 7.97 -12.34 -2.87
N ILE A 91 7.19 -11.55 -3.63
CA ILE A 91 7.63 -10.36 -4.39
C ILE A 91 7.47 -9.10 -3.52
N THR A 92 8.31 -8.99 -2.48
CA THR A 92 8.34 -7.83 -1.56
C THR A 92 9.28 -6.73 -2.08
N LEU A 93 9.02 -5.47 -1.70
CA LEU A 93 9.86 -4.33 -2.10
C LEU A 93 11.35 -4.52 -1.75
N SER A 94 11.65 -4.99 -0.53
CA SER A 94 13.03 -5.21 -0.08
C SER A 94 13.79 -6.21 -0.96
N ARG A 95 13.13 -7.32 -1.34
CA ARG A 95 13.74 -8.31 -2.22
C ARG A 95 13.91 -7.79 -3.64
N MET A 96 12.96 -6.97 -4.10
CA MET A 96 13.08 -6.35 -5.42
C MET A 96 14.23 -5.35 -5.46
N GLU A 97 14.52 -4.66 -4.34
CA GLU A 97 15.68 -3.78 -4.21
C GLU A 97 17.00 -4.57 -4.31
N GLU A 98 17.12 -5.68 -3.59
CA GLU A 98 18.28 -6.59 -3.70
C GLU A 98 18.45 -7.10 -5.14
N ILE A 99 17.38 -7.61 -5.75
CA ILE A 99 17.38 -8.10 -7.13
C ILE A 99 17.76 -7.00 -8.12
N LEU A 100 17.27 -5.78 -7.91
CA LEU A 100 17.57 -4.64 -8.76
C LEU A 100 19.07 -4.32 -8.73
N HIS A 101 19.68 -4.29 -7.55
CA HIS A 101 21.11 -3.98 -7.41
C HIS A 101 22.03 -5.12 -7.85
N GLU A 102 21.64 -6.39 -7.67
CA GLU A 102 22.50 -7.54 -7.99
C GLU A 102 22.36 -8.04 -9.42
N HIS A 103 21.18 -7.86 -10.05
CA HIS A 103 20.87 -8.49 -11.33
C HIS A 103 20.53 -7.54 -12.47
N CYS A 104 20.28 -6.26 -12.20
CA CYS A 104 19.99 -5.28 -13.24
C CYS A 104 21.24 -4.48 -13.65
N TYR A 105 21.22 -3.94 -14.85
CA TYR A 105 22.32 -3.15 -15.41
C TYR A 105 21.78 -2.16 -16.43
N VAL A 106 22.55 -1.11 -16.69
CA VAL A 106 22.23 -0.10 -17.70
C VAL A 106 23.01 -0.39 -18.98
N PRO A 107 22.35 -0.69 -20.11
CA PRO A 107 23.03 -0.87 -21.39
C PRO A 107 23.46 0.48 -21.99
N ASP A 108 24.58 0.46 -22.74
CA ASP A 108 25.03 1.64 -23.50
C ASP A 108 24.01 2.03 -24.58
N ASP A 109 23.42 1.05 -25.26
CA ASP A 109 22.29 1.26 -26.17
C ASP A 109 21.09 0.42 -25.74
N TYR A 110 20.03 1.09 -25.31
CA TYR A 110 18.82 0.41 -24.89
C TYR A 110 18.15 -0.36 -26.03
N MET A 111 18.10 0.23 -27.23
CA MET A 111 17.36 -0.34 -28.37
C MET A 111 18.09 -1.53 -28.97
N GLU A 112 19.42 -1.45 -29.12
CA GLU A 112 20.22 -2.58 -29.60
C GLU A 112 20.20 -3.74 -28.60
N GLU A 113 20.31 -3.44 -27.30
CA GLU A 113 20.25 -4.48 -26.28
C GLU A 113 18.88 -5.17 -26.29
N LEU A 114 17.79 -4.40 -26.37
CA LEU A 114 16.43 -4.94 -26.47
C LEU A 114 16.24 -5.84 -27.71
N GLN A 115 16.93 -5.56 -28.82
CA GLN A 115 16.91 -6.44 -29.99
C GLN A 115 17.59 -7.78 -29.72
N LYS A 116 18.71 -7.80 -28.98
CA LYS A 116 19.37 -9.06 -28.57
C LYS A 116 18.47 -9.93 -27.72
N TRP A 117 17.71 -9.32 -26.80
CA TRP A 117 16.74 -10.02 -25.95
C TRP A 117 15.59 -10.69 -26.71
N ARG A 118 15.38 -10.37 -28.00
CA ARG A 118 14.40 -11.06 -28.86
C ARG A 118 14.90 -12.42 -29.36
N CYS A 119 16.22 -12.64 -29.39
CA CYS A 119 16.82 -13.89 -29.84
C CYS A 119 16.65 -14.97 -28.74
N PRO A 120 16.11 -16.16 -29.05
CA PRO A 120 15.92 -17.22 -28.06
C PRO A 120 17.21 -17.65 -27.36
N ASP A 121 18.29 -17.85 -28.12
CA ASP A 121 19.59 -18.28 -27.59
C ASP A 121 20.13 -17.27 -26.57
N TYR A 122 20.05 -15.97 -26.91
CA TYR A 122 20.47 -14.89 -26.01
C TYR A 122 19.59 -14.81 -24.76
N TYR A 123 18.28 -15.04 -24.89
CA TYR A 123 17.37 -15.08 -23.75
C TYR A 123 17.74 -16.22 -22.79
N GLU A 124 17.98 -17.43 -23.29
CA GLU A 124 18.29 -18.59 -22.45
C GLU A 124 19.61 -18.43 -21.69
N GLU A 125 20.61 -17.80 -22.31
CA GLU A 125 21.91 -17.51 -21.69
C GLU A 125 21.85 -16.40 -20.64
N ASN A 126 21.02 -15.37 -20.85
CA ASN A 126 21.00 -14.16 -20.02
C ASN A 126 19.82 -14.08 -19.03
N VAL A 127 18.82 -14.95 -19.13
CA VAL A 127 17.71 -14.96 -18.18
C VAL A 127 18.18 -15.44 -16.82
N HIS A 128 17.90 -14.67 -15.77
CA HIS A 128 18.19 -15.07 -14.41
C HIS A 128 17.02 -15.87 -13.85
N LYS A 129 17.28 -17.13 -13.49
CA LYS A 129 16.31 -18.05 -12.90
C LYS A 129 16.46 -18.01 -11.38
N MET A 130 15.43 -17.58 -10.67
CA MET A 130 15.44 -17.42 -9.21
C MET A 130 14.44 -18.35 -8.58
N GLN A 131 14.87 -19.11 -7.57
CA GLN A 131 13.98 -19.96 -6.79
C GLN A 131 13.33 -19.13 -5.68
N LEU A 132 11.99 -19.10 -5.64
CA LEU A 132 11.26 -18.44 -4.57
C LEU A 132 11.18 -19.36 -3.34
N PRO A 133 11.21 -18.79 -2.12
CA PRO A 133 11.07 -19.57 -0.91
C PRO A 133 9.68 -20.22 -0.86
N PHE A 134 9.67 -21.53 -0.68
CA PHE A 134 8.44 -22.29 -0.53
C PHE A 134 7.87 -22.12 0.88
N SER A 135 6.59 -21.76 0.97
CA SER A 135 5.84 -21.74 2.23
C SER A 135 4.64 -22.67 2.13
N ALA A 136 4.74 -23.85 2.77
CA ALA A 136 3.67 -24.85 2.82
C ALA A 136 2.36 -24.31 3.42
N LYS A 137 2.42 -23.19 4.16
CA LYS A 137 1.25 -22.59 4.82
C LYS A 137 0.22 -22.03 3.85
N LEU A 138 0.59 -21.71 2.60
CA LEU A 138 -0.36 -21.24 1.58
C LEU A 138 -1.28 -22.36 1.08
N LEU A 139 -0.78 -23.59 1.02
CA LEU A 139 -1.57 -24.79 0.66
C LEU A 139 -2.55 -25.21 1.77
N ALA A 140 -2.29 -24.83 3.03
CA ALA A 140 -3.15 -25.17 4.16
C ALA A 140 -4.51 -24.45 4.16
N SER A 141 -4.75 -23.50 3.26
CA SER A 141 -6.08 -22.92 3.03
C SER A 141 -7.00 -23.85 2.23
N ALA A 142 -6.43 -24.82 1.51
CA ALA A 142 -7.12 -25.99 1.01
C ALA A 142 -7.05 -27.10 2.05
N VAL A 143 -7.74 -26.91 3.18
CA VAL A 143 -8.19 -28.07 3.97
C VAL A 143 -8.91 -28.99 2.96
N PRO A 144 -8.54 -30.28 2.85
CA PRO A 144 -9.16 -31.20 1.90
C PRO A 144 -10.68 -31.09 2.02
N SER A 145 -11.36 -31.02 0.88
CA SER A 145 -12.81 -30.84 0.78
C SER A 145 -13.58 -31.76 1.73
N GLU A 146 -13.04 -32.96 1.97
CA GLU A 146 -13.54 -33.96 2.92
C GLU A 146 -13.58 -33.45 4.37
N GLU A 147 -12.50 -32.91 4.93
CA GLU A 147 -12.47 -32.52 6.35
C GLU A 147 -13.37 -31.30 6.62
N LYS A 148 -13.51 -30.41 5.61
CA LYS A 148 -14.44 -29.28 5.67
C LYS A 148 -15.90 -29.73 5.51
N GLN A 149 -16.17 -30.77 4.71
CA GLN A 149 -17.48 -31.40 4.61
C GLN A 149 -17.84 -32.15 5.89
N GLU A 150 -16.91 -32.89 6.50
CA GLU A 150 -17.12 -33.60 7.75
C GLU A 150 -17.44 -32.65 8.90
N ARG A 151 -16.71 -31.54 9.04
CA ARG A 151 -17.02 -30.53 10.06
C ARG A 151 -18.40 -29.89 9.86
N ARG A 152 -18.80 -29.63 8.61
CA ARG A 152 -20.17 -29.15 8.29
C ARG A 152 -21.22 -30.20 8.60
N GLN A 153 -20.99 -31.47 8.25
CA GLN A 153 -21.89 -32.58 8.56
C GLN A 153 -22.03 -32.79 10.08
N GLN A 154 -20.93 -32.68 10.83
CA GLN A 154 -20.96 -32.76 12.30
C GLN A 154 -21.74 -31.60 12.92
N GLN A 155 -21.60 -30.38 12.40
CA GLN A 155 -22.38 -29.23 12.85
C GLN A 155 -23.88 -29.39 12.53
N LEU A 156 -24.21 -29.87 11.34
CA LEU A 156 -25.60 -30.15 10.93
C LEU A 156 -26.23 -31.24 11.81
N ARG A 157 -25.51 -32.33 12.12
CA ARG A 157 -26.00 -33.39 13.01
C ARG A 157 -26.29 -32.88 14.42
N ARG A 158 -25.38 -32.07 14.99
CA ARG A 158 -25.59 -31.46 16.31
C ARG A 158 -26.81 -30.54 16.32
N LEU A 159 -27.04 -29.79 15.25
CA LEU A 159 -28.20 -28.93 15.12
C LEU A 159 -29.51 -29.74 15.00
N GLN A 160 -29.50 -30.83 14.23
CA GLN A 160 -30.64 -31.75 14.11
C GLN A 160 -30.98 -32.40 15.44
N GLU A 161 -29.98 -32.87 16.19
CA GLU A 161 -30.15 -33.46 17.52
C GLU A 161 -30.74 -32.47 18.52
N LEU A 162 -30.25 -31.22 18.51
CA LEU A 162 -30.75 -30.16 19.39
C LEU A 162 -32.20 -29.76 19.03
N ASN A 163 -32.53 -29.72 17.75
CA ASN A 163 -33.90 -29.45 17.29
C ASN A 163 -34.85 -30.62 17.57
N ALA A 164 -34.40 -31.88 17.46
CA ALA A 164 -35.18 -33.05 17.83
C ALA A 164 -35.50 -33.05 19.33
N ARG A 165 -34.50 -32.80 20.18
CA ARG A 165 -34.68 -32.70 21.63
C ARG A 165 -35.66 -31.59 22.03
N ARG A 166 -35.57 -30.41 21.41
CA ARG A 166 -36.53 -29.33 21.65
C ARG A 166 -37.96 -29.69 21.24
N ARG A 167 -38.12 -30.45 20.15
CA ARG A 167 -39.44 -30.94 19.71
C ARG A 167 -40.01 -31.95 20.70
N GLU A 168 -39.20 -32.87 21.20
CA GLU A 168 -39.61 -33.83 22.23
C GLU A 168 -39.98 -33.15 23.55
N GLU A 169 -39.16 -32.20 24.02
CA GLU A 169 -39.45 -31.42 25.23
C GLU A 169 -40.76 -30.64 25.11
N LYS A 170 -41.06 -30.07 23.93
CA LYS A 170 -42.33 -29.40 23.67
C LYS A 170 -43.52 -30.37 23.66
N LEU A 171 -43.37 -31.52 23.01
CA LEU A 171 -44.40 -32.57 23.00
C LEU A 171 -44.72 -33.03 24.43
N GLN A 172 -43.69 -33.21 25.26
CA GLN A 172 -43.85 -33.60 26.66
C GLN A 172 -44.61 -32.55 27.46
N GLN A 173 -44.27 -31.27 27.29
CA GLN A 173 -45.00 -30.17 27.94
C GLN A 173 -46.46 -30.08 27.51
N ASP A 174 -46.73 -30.25 26.21
CA ASP A 174 -48.08 -30.24 25.67
C ASP A 174 -48.89 -31.45 26.20
N GLN A 175 -48.25 -32.61 26.37
CA GLN A 175 -48.87 -33.80 26.95
C GLN A 175 -49.17 -33.65 28.45
N GLU A 176 -48.23 -33.16 29.26
CA GLU A 176 -48.48 -32.86 30.68
C GLU A 176 -49.61 -31.84 30.86
N ARG A 177 -49.70 -30.86 29.96
CA ARG A 177 -50.76 -29.86 29.97
C ARG A 177 -52.11 -30.48 29.62
N LEU A 178 -52.15 -31.39 28.64
CA LEU A 178 -53.37 -32.13 28.30
C LEU A 178 -53.85 -32.98 29.47
N ASP A 179 -52.96 -33.70 30.15
CA ASP A 179 -53.29 -34.53 31.31
C ASP A 179 -53.88 -33.69 32.46
N ARG A 180 -53.35 -32.49 32.71
CA ARG A 180 -53.92 -31.56 33.70
C ARG A 180 -55.33 -31.12 33.33
N LEU A 181 -55.61 -30.89 32.06
CA LEU A 181 -56.94 -30.46 31.61
C LEU A 181 -57.96 -31.60 31.66
N LEU A 182 -57.54 -32.82 31.31
CA LEU A 182 -58.35 -34.03 31.44
C LEU A 182 -58.69 -34.33 32.91
N TYR A 183 -57.74 -34.15 33.82
CA TYR A 183 -58.01 -34.25 35.26
C TYR A 183 -59.08 -33.26 35.74
N VAL A 184 -59.07 -32.02 35.22
CA VAL A 184 -60.12 -31.04 35.52
C VAL A 184 -61.47 -31.45 34.93
N GLN A 185 -61.49 -32.11 33.77
CA GLN A 185 -62.71 -32.69 33.22
C GLN A 185 -63.25 -33.85 34.08
N GLU A 186 -62.39 -34.73 34.58
CA GLU A 186 -62.79 -35.83 35.49
C GLU A 186 -63.43 -35.30 36.78
N LEU A 187 -62.91 -34.19 37.34
CA LEU A 187 -63.52 -33.53 38.50
C LEU A 187 -64.96 -33.05 38.25
N LEU A 188 -65.30 -32.70 37.00
CA LEU A 188 -66.66 -32.37 36.59
C LEU A 188 -67.54 -33.63 36.49
N GLU A 189 -67.00 -34.73 35.96
CA GLU A 189 -67.70 -36.01 35.80
C GLU A 189 -67.98 -36.68 37.17
N ASP A 190 -67.08 -36.52 38.14
CA ASP A 190 -67.22 -37.00 39.52
C ASP A 190 -68.13 -36.12 40.41
N GLY A 191 -68.69 -35.04 39.86
CA GLY A 191 -69.63 -34.16 40.55
C GLY A 191 -69.00 -33.22 41.60
N GLN A 192 -67.68 -33.02 41.58
CA GLN A 192 -66.94 -32.16 42.52
C GLN A 192 -66.89 -30.70 42.05
N VAL A 193 -68.05 -30.04 42.01
CA VAL A 193 -68.27 -28.72 41.40
C VAL A 193 -67.41 -27.60 42.03
N GLU A 194 -67.13 -27.65 43.33
CA GLU A 194 -66.28 -26.64 44.02
C GLU A 194 -64.80 -26.74 43.61
N GLN A 195 -64.28 -27.96 43.46
CA GLN A 195 -62.89 -28.18 43.06
C GLN A 195 -62.69 -27.86 41.58
N PHE A 196 -63.71 -28.17 40.77
CA PHE A 196 -63.76 -27.80 39.35
C PHE A 196 -63.72 -26.28 39.14
N HIS A 197 -64.55 -25.50 39.86
CA HIS A 197 -64.52 -24.04 39.74
C HIS A 197 -63.18 -23.44 40.19
N LYS A 198 -62.57 -24.00 41.23
CA LYS A 198 -61.24 -23.55 41.69
C LYS A 198 -60.16 -23.83 40.63
N ALA A 199 -60.18 -25.00 40.01
CA ALA A 199 -59.23 -25.38 38.96
C ALA A 199 -59.42 -24.57 37.66
N LEU A 200 -60.67 -24.21 37.30
CA LEU A 200 -60.96 -23.31 36.17
C LEU A 200 -60.37 -21.90 36.39
N VAL A 201 -60.48 -21.37 37.62
CA VAL A 201 -59.88 -20.07 37.98
C VAL A 201 -58.36 -20.13 37.96
N GLU A 202 -57.75 -21.23 38.43
CA GLU A 202 -56.29 -21.42 38.35
C GLU A 202 -55.78 -21.53 36.90
N LEU A 203 -56.61 -22.01 35.98
CA LEU A 203 -56.31 -22.12 34.55
C LEU A 203 -56.74 -20.90 33.73
N ASN A 204 -57.35 -19.87 34.34
CA ASN A 204 -57.92 -18.68 33.68
C ASN A 204 -58.88 -19.03 32.53
N MET A 205 -59.80 -19.98 32.74
CA MET A 205 -60.81 -20.36 31.75
C MET A 205 -62.21 -20.00 32.27
N ASP A 206 -63.02 -19.36 31.43
CA ASP A 206 -64.29 -18.74 31.86
C ASP A 206 -65.49 -19.69 31.71
N SER A 207 -65.35 -20.79 30.93
CA SER A 207 -66.44 -21.74 30.71
C SER A 207 -65.97 -23.19 30.51
N ALA A 208 -66.85 -24.15 30.84
CA ALA A 208 -66.62 -25.58 30.61
C ALA A 208 -66.56 -25.95 29.11
N GLU A 209 -67.23 -25.19 28.24
CA GLU A 209 -67.17 -25.38 26.79
C GLU A 209 -65.81 -24.96 26.22
N GLU A 210 -65.22 -23.89 26.76
CA GLU A 210 -63.87 -23.46 26.42
C GLU A 210 -62.83 -24.52 26.79
N LEU A 211 -62.97 -25.14 27.98
CA LEU A 211 -62.14 -26.26 28.44
C LEU A 211 -62.19 -27.45 27.46
N GLN A 212 -63.39 -27.88 27.07
CA GLN A 212 -63.56 -28.98 26.12
C GLN A 212 -62.98 -28.67 24.73
N SER A 213 -63.18 -27.45 24.23
CA SER A 213 -62.61 -27.02 22.94
C SER A 213 -61.08 -27.00 22.96
N TYR A 214 -60.50 -26.62 24.10
CA TYR A 214 -59.05 -26.54 24.28
C TYR A 214 -58.42 -27.93 24.42
N ILE A 215 -59.06 -28.84 25.17
CA ILE A 215 -58.68 -30.26 25.24
C ILE A 215 -58.69 -30.88 23.85
N HIS A 216 -59.72 -30.62 23.04
CA HIS A 216 -59.81 -31.16 21.68
C HIS A 216 -58.69 -30.62 20.75
N LYS A 217 -58.44 -29.30 20.77
CA LYS A 217 -57.37 -28.67 19.99
C LYS A 217 -55.97 -29.14 20.41
N LEU A 218 -55.72 -29.21 21.72
CA LEU A 218 -54.44 -29.64 22.27
C LEU A 218 -54.23 -31.13 22.02
N GLY A 219 -55.26 -31.97 22.20
CA GLY A 219 -55.21 -33.40 21.90
C GLY A 219 -54.86 -33.68 20.43
N MET A 220 -55.48 -32.98 19.49
CA MET A 220 -55.11 -33.06 18.08
C MET A 220 -53.66 -32.64 17.81
N ALA A 221 -53.18 -31.58 18.48
CA ALA A 221 -51.81 -31.09 18.33
C ALA A 221 -50.77 -32.09 18.88
N VAL A 222 -51.04 -32.72 20.03
CA VAL A 222 -50.19 -33.77 20.61
C VAL A 222 -50.17 -35.01 19.71
N GLU A 223 -51.31 -35.42 19.16
CA GLU A 223 -51.39 -36.59 18.28
C GLU A 223 -50.64 -36.36 16.96
N GLN A 224 -50.78 -35.18 16.35
CA GLN A 224 -50.00 -34.78 15.17
C GLN A 224 -48.49 -34.67 15.49
N GLY A 225 -48.13 -34.12 16.65
CA GLY A 225 -46.75 -34.04 17.12
C GLY A 225 -46.12 -35.42 17.31
N ARG A 226 -46.86 -36.36 17.92
CA ARG A 226 -46.42 -37.74 18.14
C ARG A 226 -46.21 -38.47 16.82
N GLN A 227 -47.07 -38.23 15.82
CA GLN A 227 -46.97 -38.84 14.50
C GLN A 227 -45.76 -38.31 13.70
N ARG A 228 -45.37 -37.04 13.89
CA ARG A 228 -44.15 -36.46 13.31
C ARG A 228 -42.87 -37.01 13.97
N VAL A 229 -42.87 -37.21 15.29
CA VAL A 229 -41.73 -37.84 16.00
C VAL A 229 -41.57 -39.31 15.60
N LEU A 230 -42.68 -40.05 15.41
CA LEU A 230 -42.62 -41.41 14.87
C LEU A 230 -42.14 -41.46 13.41
N GLY A 231 -42.51 -40.47 12.60
CA GLY A 231 -42.06 -40.34 11.20
C GLY A 231 -40.55 -40.09 11.10
N ASP A 232 -40.01 -39.20 11.94
CA ASP A 232 -38.57 -38.88 11.99
C ASP A 232 -37.71 -40.06 12.49
N ALA A 233 -38.29 -41.04 13.22
CA ALA A 233 -37.58 -42.24 13.69
C ALA A 233 -37.41 -43.33 12.61
N ILE A 234 -38.24 -43.32 11.56
CA ILE A 234 -38.22 -44.33 10.49
C ILE A 234 -37.30 -43.89 9.33
N ASP A 235 -37.10 -42.59 9.13
CA ASP A 235 -36.24 -42.06 8.06
C ASP A 235 -34.83 -41.69 8.58
N SER A 236 -34.12 -42.69 9.09
CA SER A 236 -32.68 -42.62 9.37
C SER A 236 -31.86 -42.97 8.12
N LYS A 237 -32.12 -42.29 7.01
CA LYS A 237 -31.18 -42.20 5.88
C LYS A 237 -30.98 -40.73 5.53
N PRO A 238 -29.74 -40.28 5.28
CA PRO A 238 -29.49 -38.92 4.83
C PRO A 238 -30.08 -38.76 3.43
N GLN A 239 -31.26 -38.15 3.32
CA GLN A 239 -31.78 -37.70 2.04
C GLN A 239 -31.02 -36.44 1.64
N THR A 240 -30.29 -36.53 0.53
CA THR A 240 -29.90 -35.38 -0.29
C THR A 240 -31.16 -34.63 -0.73
N PRO A 241 -31.18 -33.28 -0.74
CA PRO A 241 -32.38 -32.55 -1.14
C PRO A 241 -32.55 -32.69 -2.66
N GLU A 242 -33.56 -33.45 -3.09
CA GLU A 242 -34.07 -33.38 -4.45
C GLU A 242 -35.03 -32.18 -4.55
N ALA A 243 -34.75 -31.34 -5.54
CA ALA A 243 -35.61 -30.25 -5.96
C ALA A 243 -36.85 -30.81 -6.66
N VAL A 244 -38.05 -30.49 -6.17
CA VAL A 244 -39.29 -30.52 -6.96
C VAL A 244 -40.12 -29.30 -6.56
N GLY A 245 -40.46 -28.48 -7.56
CA GLY A 245 -41.21 -27.24 -7.42
C GLY A 245 -42.72 -27.37 -7.69
N GLY A 246 -43.40 -26.26 -7.35
CA GLY A 246 -44.74 -25.84 -7.79
C GLY A 246 -45.90 -26.29 -6.88
N GLU A 247 -46.88 -25.47 -6.50
CA GLU A 247 -47.28 -24.07 -6.78
C GLU A 247 -48.32 -23.65 -5.69
N GLN A 248 -48.31 -22.34 -5.33
CA GLN A 248 -49.43 -21.40 -4.96
C GLN A 248 -50.60 -21.85 -4.05
N ASP A 249 -51.15 -21.12 -3.07
CA ASP A 249 -51.25 -19.71 -2.62
C ASP A 249 -51.38 -19.77 -1.06
N ASP A 250 -51.16 -18.77 -0.19
CA ASP A 250 -51.64 -17.40 -0.13
C ASP A 250 -50.89 -16.60 0.95
N MET A 251 -51.04 -15.28 0.87
CA MET A 251 -50.26 -14.16 1.40
C MET A 251 -50.57 -13.73 2.85
N GLU A 252 -49.56 -13.34 3.64
CA GLU A 252 -49.42 -12.04 4.36
C GLU A 252 -48.46 -12.09 5.58
N GLY A 253 -47.48 -11.16 5.63
CA GLY A 253 -46.77 -10.76 6.86
C GLY A 253 -45.24 -10.53 6.75
N MET A 254 -44.82 -9.39 6.18
CA MET A 254 -43.44 -8.88 6.04
C MET A 254 -42.63 -8.78 7.37
N SER A 255 -41.33 -9.11 7.33
CA SER A 255 -40.24 -8.12 7.52
C SER A 255 -38.83 -8.71 7.27
N GLU A 256 -38.24 -8.25 6.16
CA GLU A 256 -36.82 -8.04 5.77
C GLU A 256 -35.65 -8.68 6.56
N MET A 257 -34.85 -9.48 5.86
CA MET A 257 -33.38 -9.27 5.77
C MET A 257 -32.81 -10.01 4.53
N ASP A 258 -32.22 -9.26 3.60
CA ASP A 258 -31.61 -9.75 2.35
C ASP A 258 -30.35 -10.61 2.59
N PRO A 259 -30.14 -11.68 1.81
CA PRO A 259 -28.81 -12.17 1.49
C PRO A 259 -28.51 -12.04 -0.02
N ILE A 260 -27.38 -11.37 -0.28
CA ILE A 260 -26.74 -11.17 -1.58
C ILE A 260 -26.50 -12.53 -2.27
N TYR A 261 -27.18 -12.74 -3.41
CA TYR A 261 -26.91 -13.84 -4.33
C TYR A 261 -25.63 -13.52 -5.14
N SER A 262 -24.63 -14.40 -5.07
CA SER A 262 -23.64 -14.58 -6.13
C SER A 262 -23.94 -15.91 -6.82
N GLU A 263 -24.29 -15.83 -8.10
CA GLU A 263 -24.54 -16.94 -9.02
C GLU A 263 -23.30 -17.85 -9.13
N GLU A 264 -23.40 -19.09 -8.69
CA GLU A 264 -22.47 -20.15 -9.08
C GLU A 264 -23.17 -21.07 -10.10
N GLN A 265 -22.71 -20.95 -11.34
CA GLN A 265 -23.11 -21.78 -12.46
C GLN A 265 -22.74 -23.24 -12.19
N THR A 266 -23.70 -24.14 -12.37
CA THR A 266 -23.50 -25.58 -12.30
C THR A 266 -22.75 -26.02 -13.56
N GLU A 267 -21.42 -26.14 -13.49
CA GLU A 267 -20.63 -26.73 -14.58
C GLU A 267 -20.85 -28.25 -14.60
N THR A 268 -21.55 -28.72 -15.63
CA THR A 268 -21.54 -30.12 -16.04
C THR A 268 -20.12 -30.52 -16.46
N GLU A 269 -19.49 -31.42 -15.71
CA GLU A 269 -18.18 -32.03 -16.04
C GLU A 269 -18.24 -32.69 -17.43
N LYS A 270 -17.56 -32.07 -18.40
CA LYS A 270 -17.14 -32.75 -19.63
C LYS A 270 -15.83 -33.48 -19.34
N VAL A 271 -15.83 -34.80 -19.46
CA VAL A 271 -14.63 -35.63 -19.38
C VAL A 271 -13.73 -35.31 -20.57
N THR A 272 -12.75 -34.43 -20.35
CA THR A 272 -11.60 -34.23 -21.25
C THR A 272 -10.53 -35.30 -20.97
N PRO A 273 -9.82 -35.82 -22.00
CA PRO A 273 -8.77 -36.80 -21.79
C PRO A 273 -7.63 -36.18 -20.97
N ASN A 274 -7.35 -36.81 -19.83
CA ASN A 274 -6.34 -36.42 -18.86
C ASN A 274 -4.94 -36.57 -19.47
N VAL A 275 -4.42 -35.50 -20.09
CA VAL A 275 -2.97 -35.30 -20.15
C VAL A 275 -2.60 -34.68 -18.81
N GLN A 276 -2.27 -35.52 -17.82
CA GLN A 276 -1.67 -35.05 -16.59
C GLN A 276 -0.26 -34.56 -16.93
N THR A 277 -0.15 -33.29 -17.33
CA THR A 277 1.12 -32.58 -17.30
C THR A 277 1.61 -32.67 -15.86
N MET A 278 2.75 -33.33 -15.62
CA MET A 278 3.36 -33.37 -14.29
C MET A 278 3.53 -31.93 -13.79
N PHE A 279 2.71 -31.52 -12.83
CA PHE A 279 2.86 -30.20 -12.22
C PHE A 279 4.04 -30.26 -11.26
N ASN A 280 5.20 -29.79 -11.72
CA ASN A 280 6.37 -29.69 -10.87
C ASN A 280 6.24 -28.45 -9.96
N MET A 281 5.95 -28.69 -8.68
CA MET A 281 5.83 -27.63 -7.68
C MET A 281 7.11 -26.78 -7.57
N ALA A 282 8.28 -27.39 -7.74
CA ALA A 282 9.55 -26.67 -7.67
C ALA A 282 9.68 -25.66 -8.83
N GLU A 283 9.28 -26.07 -10.05
CA GLU A 283 9.26 -25.20 -11.24
C GLU A 283 8.21 -24.09 -11.09
N TYR A 284 7.04 -24.39 -10.53
CA TYR A 284 6.02 -23.37 -10.27
C TYR A 284 6.54 -22.25 -9.36
N HIS A 285 7.41 -22.57 -8.39
CA HIS A 285 8.05 -21.61 -7.48
C HIS A 285 9.32 -20.95 -8.06
N GLN A 286 9.50 -20.94 -9.38
CA GLN A 286 10.58 -20.21 -10.03
C GLN A 286 10.11 -18.87 -10.61
N MET A 287 11.00 -17.89 -10.55
CA MET A 287 10.84 -16.57 -11.16
C MET A 287 11.94 -16.34 -12.17
N TYR A 288 11.56 -15.98 -13.38
CA TYR A 288 12.48 -15.64 -14.48
C TYR A 288 12.54 -14.12 -14.65
N LEU A 289 13.75 -13.58 -14.51
CA LEU A 289 14.07 -12.16 -14.72
C LEU A 289 14.86 -12.02 -16.03
N GLY A 290 14.24 -11.44 -17.05
CA GLY A 290 14.79 -11.28 -18.40
C GLY A 290 14.97 -9.80 -18.74
N THR A 291 14.19 -9.29 -19.70
CA THR A 291 14.25 -7.88 -20.15
C THR A 291 14.03 -6.85 -19.04
N GLU A 292 13.39 -7.23 -17.94
CA GLU A 292 13.20 -6.39 -16.76
C GLU A 292 14.55 -5.87 -16.20
N ARG A 293 15.63 -6.64 -16.38
CA ARG A 293 17.00 -6.31 -15.96
C ARG A 293 17.55 -5.02 -16.57
N ILE A 294 17.15 -4.71 -17.80
CA ILE A 294 17.56 -3.49 -18.50
C ILE A 294 16.44 -2.45 -18.53
N ARG A 295 15.18 -2.89 -18.53
CA ARG A 295 14.01 -2.01 -18.64
C ARG A 295 13.75 -1.20 -17.38
N VAL A 296 14.01 -1.76 -16.21
CA VAL A 296 13.78 -1.06 -14.94
C VAL A 296 14.78 0.08 -14.71
N PRO A 297 16.10 -0.09 -14.86
CA PRO A 297 17.02 1.02 -14.66
C PRO A 297 16.97 2.07 -15.78
N GLU A 298 16.41 1.73 -16.96
CA GLU A 298 16.20 2.69 -18.06
C GLU A 298 15.24 3.83 -17.69
N ILE A 299 14.39 3.69 -16.67
CA ILE A 299 13.41 4.73 -16.29
C ILE A 299 14.06 6.08 -15.90
N ILE A 300 15.33 6.08 -15.51
CA ILE A 300 16.09 7.32 -15.20
C ILE A 300 16.39 8.10 -16.49
N PHE A 301 16.60 7.39 -17.60
CA PHE A 301 16.83 7.97 -18.92
C PHE A 301 15.52 8.18 -19.68
N GLN A 302 14.53 7.30 -19.49
CA GLN A 302 13.22 7.36 -20.11
C GLN A 302 12.08 7.27 -19.07
N PRO A 303 11.75 8.40 -18.40
CA PRO A 303 10.66 8.50 -17.42
C PRO A 303 9.29 8.03 -17.91
N SER A 304 9.02 8.19 -19.22
CA SER A 304 7.76 7.81 -19.84
C SER A 304 7.41 6.33 -19.72
N LEU A 305 8.39 5.45 -19.45
CA LEU A 305 8.17 4.02 -19.20
C LEU A 305 7.28 3.74 -17.99
N ILE A 306 7.26 4.64 -17.00
CA ILE A 306 6.39 4.55 -15.81
C ILE A 306 5.22 5.53 -15.87
N GLY A 307 5.04 6.23 -17.00
CA GLY A 307 4.02 7.25 -17.17
C GLY A 307 4.33 8.60 -16.49
N GLU A 308 5.60 8.87 -16.19
CA GLU A 308 6.00 10.18 -15.64
C GLU A 308 6.30 11.16 -16.80
N ASP A 309 5.62 12.30 -16.81
CA ASP A 309 5.74 13.36 -17.84
C ASP A 309 6.93 14.30 -17.59
N GLN A 310 8.04 13.76 -17.09
CA GLN A 310 9.29 14.51 -16.87
C GLN A 310 10.34 14.16 -17.91
N ALA A 311 11.26 15.10 -18.13
CA ALA A 311 12.43 14.88 -18.96
C ALA A 311 13.37 13.84 -18.33
N GLY A 312 14.01 13.03 -19.18
CA GLY A 312 15.03 12.08 -18.76
C GLY A 312 16.31 12.75 -18.27
N LEU A 313 17.21 11.96 -17.69
CA LEU A 313 18.49 12.46 -17.19
C LEU A 313 19.33 13.17 -18.27
N ALA A 314 19.43 12.58 -19.48
CA ALA A 314 20.18 13.16 -20.58
C ALA A 314 19.60 14.51 -21.05
N GLU A 315 18.27 14.57 -21.21
CA GLU A 315 17.56 15.80 -21.58
C GLU A 315 17.70 16.89 -20.51
N ALA A 316 17.63 16.52 -19.23
CA ALA A 316 17.84 17.46 -18.13
C ALA A 316 19.27 18.03 -18.12
N MET A 317 20.27 17.20 -18.41
CA MET A 317 21.66 17.65 -18.54
C MET A 317 21.85 18.59 -19.72
N LEU A 318 21.32 18.24 -20.89
CA LEU A 318 21.37 19.10 -22.08
C LEU A 318 20.71 20.46 -21.81
N TYR A 319 19.52 20.45 -21.21
CA TYR A 319 18.80 21.66 -20.83
C TYR A 319 19.61 22.57 -19.90
N ILE A 320 20.38 21.99 -18.97
CA ILE A 320 21.25 22.76 -18.07
C ILE A 320 22.43 23.34 -18.85
N LEU A 321 23.11 22.54 -19.67
CA LEU A 321 24.26 22.99 -20.43
C LEU A 321 23.91 24.12 -21.41
N ASP A 322 22.74 24.07 -22.04
CA ASP A 322 22.26 25.10 -22.97
C ASP A 322 22.07 26.48 -22.32
N ARG A 323 22.01 26.55 -20.98
CA ARG A 323 21.93 27.82 -20.25
C ARG A 323 23.28 28.49 -20.02
N TYR A 324 24.37 27.80 -20.32
CA TYR A 324 25.73 28.31 -20.15
C TYR A 324 26.39 28.64 -21.48
N PRO A 325 27.30 29.64 -21.52
CA PRO A 325 28.18 29.85 -22.67
C PRO A 325 29.05 28.62 -22.96
N GLN A 326 29.46 28.43 -24.21
CA GLN A 326 30.23 27.26 -24.66
C GLN A 326 31.51 27.01 -23.83
N GLU A 327 32.20 28.06 -23.40
CA GLU A 327 33.39 27.99 -22.54
C GLU A 327 33.08 27.31 -21.21
N VAL A 328 32.02 27.75 -20.52
CA VAL A 328 31.58 27.21 -19.24
C VAL A 328 31.00 25.81 -19.39
N GLN A 329 30.28 25.55 -20.50
CA GLN A 329 29.83 24.19 -20.80
C GLN A 329 31.03 23.23 -20.89
N GLN A 330 32.11 23.65 -21.56
CA GLN A 330 33.31 22.82 -21.68
C GLN A 330 33.92 22.56 -20.30
N GLU A 331 34.04 23.57 -19.44
CA GLU A 331 34.54 23.39 -18.06
C GLU A 331 33.68 22.43 -17.24
N LEU A 332 32.35 22.52 -17.33
CA LEU A 332 31.42 21.65 -16.60
C LEU A 332 31.55 20.18 -17.04
N VAL A 333 31.67 19.91 -18.34
CA VAL A 333 31.73 18.54 -18.87
C VAL A 333 33.12 17.90 -18.76
N GLN A 334 34.17 18.67 -18.49
CA GLN A 334 35.47 18.09 -18.10
C GLN A 334 35.41 17.35 -16.76
N ASN A 335 34.34 17.51 -15.99
CA ASN A 335 34.16 16.79 -14.74
C ASN A 335 32.67 16.53 -14.48
N VAL A 336 32.11 15.55 -15.19
CA VAL A 336 30.79 15.02 -14.89
C VAL A 336 30.93 13.97 -13.79
N PHE A 337 30.51 14.31 -12.58
CA PHE A 337 30.69 13.48 -11.39
C PHE A 337 29.37 12.79 -11.03
N LEU A 338 29.37 11.45 -11.00
CA LEU A 338 28.20 10.65 -10.68
C LEU A 338 28.30 10.12 -9.25
N THR A 339 27.24 10.33 -8.46
CA THR A 339 27.14 9.87 -7.07
C THR A 339 25.72 9.42 -6.71
N GLY A 340 25.56 8.76 -5.56
CA GLY A 340 24.29 8.20 -5.09
C GLY A 340 24.11 6.71 -5.39
N GLY A 341 23.12 6.11 -4.74
CA GLY A 341 22.93 4.64 -4.72
C GLY A 341 22.63 4.02 -6.08
N ASN A 342 21.87 4.69 -6.95
CA ASN A 342 21.50 4.08 -8.24
C ASN A 342 22.62 4.16 -9.28
N VAL A 343 23.70 4.89 -9.00
CA VAL A 343 24.89 4.94 -9.87
C VAL A 343 25.69 3.62 -9.77
N MET A 344 25.39 2.79 -8.77
CA MET A 344 26.01 1.47 -8.58
C MET A 344 25.60 0.44 -9.65
N TYR A 345 24.59 0.73 -10.48
CA TYR A 345 24.25 -0.19 -11.57
C TYR A 345 25.41 -0.31 -12.56
N PRO A 346 25.79 -1.54 -12.95
CA PRO A 346 26.80 -1.73 -13.98
C PRO A 346 26.40 -1.03 -15.29
N GLY A 347 27.37 -0.39 -15.95
CA GLY A 347 27.17 0.27 -17.25
C GLY A 347 26.67 1.72 -17.19
N VAL A 348 26.29 2.26 -16.03
CA VAL A 348 25.83 3.66 -15.90
C VAL A 348 26.85 4.66 -16.44
N LYS A 349 28.14 4.45 -16.16
CA LYS A 349 29.22 5.31 -16.66
C LYS A 349 29.30 5.29 -18.20
N GLY A 350 29.30 4.10 -18.80
CA GLY A 350 29.38 3.94 -20.26
C GLY A 350 28.17 4.56 -20.96
N ARG A 351 26.97 4.33 -20.41
CA ARG A 351 25.75 4.98 -20.89
C ARG A 351 25.86 6.51 -20.81
N MET A 352 26.32 7.05 -19.68
CA MET A 352 26.49 8.50 -19.52
C MET A 352 27.51 9.09 -20.51
N GLU A 353 28.63 8.42 -20.74
CA GLU A 353 29.63 8.83 -21.72
C GLU A 353 29.04 8.85 -23.14
N LYS A 354 28.20 7.88 -23.48
CA LYS A 354 27.53 7.81 -24.78
C LYS A 354 26.47 8.91 -24.95
N GLU A 355 25.66 9.17 -23.91
CA GLU A 355 24.70 10.28 -23.91
C GLU A 355 25.42 11.62 -24.12
N LEU A 356 26.51 11.87 -23.37
CA LEU A 356 27.35 13.06 -23.52
C LEU A 356 27.96 13.18 -24.92
N LEU A 357 28.41 12.07 -25.50
CA LEU A 357 28.95 12.06 -26.86
C LEU A 357 27.89 12.46 -27.90
N GLN A 358 26.64 12.02 -27.73
CA GLN A 358 25.54 12.30 -28.64
C GLN A 358 25.05 13.76 -28.55
N MET A 359 25.03 14.32 -27.33
CA MET A 359 24.54 15.69 -27.10
C MET A 359 25.59 16.78 -27.34
N ARG A 360 26.89 16.43 -27.38
CA ARG A 360 27.98 17.42 -27.52
C ARG A 360 28.44 17.59 -28.97
N PRO A 361 28.98 18.78 -29.33
CA PRO A 361 29.58 18.99 -30.66
C PRO A 361 30.72 18.01 -30.95
N PHE A 362 30.85 17.64 -32.22
CA PHE A 362 31.92 16.75 -32.69
C PHE A 362 33.31 17.27 -32.30
N GLY A 363 34.14 16.40 -31.74
CA GLY A 363 35.51 16.72 -31.30
C GLY A 363 35.61 17.42 -29.94
N SER A 364 34.51 17.63 -29.23
CA SER A 364 34.55 18.08 -27.84
C SER A 364 35.08 17.00 -26.90
N THR A 365 35.77 17.41 -25.84
CA THR A 365 36.26 16.51 -24.79
C THR A 365 35.37 16.58 -23.57
N PHE A 366 35.22 15.45 -22.87
CA PHE A 366 34.49 15.36 -21.62
C PHE A 366 35.08 14.22 -20.79
N GLN A 367 34.82 14.24 -19.49
CA GLN A 367 35.26 13.19 -18.58
C GLN A 367 34.14 12.88 -17.58
N VAL A 368 33.77 11.60 -17.52
CA VAL A 368 32.81 11.09 -16.53
C VAL A 368 33.60 10.38 -15.43
N SER A 369 33.41 10.84 -14.20
CA SER A 369 33.98 10.23 -13.00
C SER A 369 32.87 9.64 -12.13
N LEU A 370 33.13 8.45 -11.60
CA LEU A 370 32.29 7.83 -10.58
C LEU A 370 32.87 8.19 -9.21
N ALA A 371 31.99 8.44 -8.24
CA ALA A 371 32.39 8.48 -6.84
C ALA A 371 33.10 7.19 -6.43
N SER A 372 34.12 7.31 -5.57
CA SER A 372 34.91 6.16 -5.09
C SER A 372 34.04 5.18 -4.32
N ASN A 373 33.18 5.68 -3.43
CA ASN A 373 32.11 4.93 -2.78
C ASN A 373 30.80 5.74 -2.87
N PRO A 374 29.98 5.58 -3.92
CA PRO A 374 28.81 6.42 -4.17
C PRO A 374 27.79 6.48 -3.02
N VAL A 375 27.75 5.47 -2.15
CA VAL A 375 26.86 5.39 -0.97
C VAL A 375 27.41 6.15 0.24
N LEU A 376 28.72 6.09 0.48
CA LEU A 376 29.34 6.58 1.72
C LEU A 376 30.11 7.90 1.56
N ASP A 377 30.47 8.27 0.32
CA ASP A 377 31.29 9.46 0.06
C ASP A 377 30.62 10.76 0.51
N ALA A 378 29.28 10.82 0.51
CA ALA A 378 28.56 11.96 1.07
C ALA A 378 28.86 12.13 2.58
N TRP A 379 28.84 11.03 3.33
CA TRP A 379 29.16 11.03 4.76
C TRP A 379 30.64 11.28 5.01
N HIS A 380 31.53 10.65 4.24
CA HIS A 380 32.97 10.89 4.34
C HIS A 380 33.34 12.34 4.02
N GLY A 381 32.70 12.93 3.01
CA GLY A 381 32.86 14.34 2.66
C GLY A 381 32.37 15.28 3.76
N ALA A 382 31.17 15.03 4.31
CA ALA A 382 30.63 15.82 5.41
C ALA A 382 31.48 15.71 6.68
N SER A 383 31.93 14.50 7.02
CA SER A 383 32.82 14.24 8.16
C SER A 383 34.16 14.95 7.99
N SER A 384 34.79 14.83 6.82
CA SER A 384 36.06 15.51 6.52
C SER A 384 35.90 17.03 6.58
N TRP A 385 34.83 17.57 6.00
CA TRP A 385 34.54 19.01 6.04
C TRP A 385 34.30 19.49 7.48
N GLY A 386 33.52 18.75 8.26
CA GLY A 386 33.23 19.08 9.65
C GLY A 386 34.48 19.07 10.54
N LEU A 387 35.39 18.11 10.34
CA LEU A 387 36.67 18.05 11.06
C LEU A 387 37.62 19.18 10.67
N GLN A 388 37.71 19.52 9.38
CA GLN A 388 38.57 20.60 8.89
C GLN A 388 38.07 21.99 9.32
N ASN A 389 36.75 22.17 9.40
CA ASN A 389 36.11 23.44 9.73
C ASN A 389 35.58 23.49 11.17
N ALA A 390 36.00 22.58 12.05
CA ALA A 390 35.52 22.50 13.42
C ALA A 390 35.84 23.76 14.24
N GLU A 391 37.02 24.35 14.01
CA GLU A 391 37.48 25.56 14.68
C GLU A 391 37.08 26.84 13.93
N CYS A 392 36.63 26.72 12.67
CA CYS A 392 36.20 27.86 11.88
C CYS A 392 34.75 28.24 12.24
N GLU A 393 34.44 29.53 12.26
CA GLU A 393 33.03 29.97 12.40
C GLU A 393 32.27 29.98 11.06
N GLU A 394 32.97 29.83 9.94
CA GLU A 394 32.37 29.81 8.61
C GLU A 394 31.53 28.53 8.42
N GLY A 395 30.30 28.71 7.92
CA GLY A 395 29.36 27.61 7.67
C GLY A 395 28.62 27.05 8.89
N TRP A 396 28.95 27.47 10.12
CA TRP A 396 28.27 27.02 11.35
C TRP A 396 27.29 28.04 11.89
N VAL A 397 26.02 27.67 12.01
CA VAL A 397 24.99 28.44 12.71
C VAL A 397 25.09 28.14 14.20
N SER A 398 25.37 29.15 15.02
CA SER A 398 25.36 29.02 16.48
C SER A 398 23.95 29.23 17.05
N ARG A 399 23.74 28.86 18.32
CA ARG A 399 22.48 29.17 19.01
C ARG A 399 22.17 30.67 19.01
N LYS A 400 23.19 31.51 19.19
CA LYS A 400 23.03 32.97 19.16
C LYS A 400 22.57 33.45 17.78
N ASP A 401 23.19 32.92 16.71
CA ASP A 401 22.77 33.24 15.33
C ASP A 401 21.31 32.84 15.09
N TYR A 402 20.89 31.67 15.59
CA TYR A 402 19.51 31.19 15.50
C TYR A 402 18.52 32.06 16.27
N GLU A 403 18.86 32.50 17.48
CA GLU A 403 17.99 33.37 18.30
C GLU A 403 17.85 34.78 17.69
N GLU A 404 18.90 35.29 17.03
CA GLU A 404 18.90 36.61 16.40
C GLU A 404 18.26 36.61 15.00
N MET A 405 18.58 35.61 14.17
CA MET A 405 18.21 35.56 12.74
C MET A 405 17.02 34.63 12.45
N GLY A 406 16.63 33.79 13.41
CA GLY A 406 15.54 32.82 13.29
C GLY A 406 15.93 31.47 12.68
N GLY A 407 14.96 30.56 12.62
CA GLY A 407 15.17 29.17 12.21
C GLY A 407 15.46 28.93 10.73
N GLU A 408 15.16 29.91 9.87
CA GLU A 408 15.39 29.84 8.42
C GLU A 408 16.79 30.34 8.03
N TYR A 409 17.53 30.91 8.98
CA TYR A 409 18.87 31.40 8.72
C TYR A 409 19.83 30.23 8.43
N LEU A 410 20.55 30.35 7.32
CA LEU A 410 21.56 29.40 6.88
C LEU A 410 22.84 30.16 6.58
N LYS A 411 23.96 29.72 7.18
CA LYS A 411 25.28 30.20 6.77
C LYS A 411 25.75 29.46 5.52
N GLU A 412 26.16 30.23 4.53
CA GLU A 412 26.65 29.67 3.28
C GLU A 412 28.06 29.08 3.42
N HIS A 413 28.30 27.93 2.79
CA HIS A 413 29.61 27.30 2.61
C HIS A 413 29.62 26.46 1.34
N VAL A 414 30.78 25.90 0.97
CA VAL A 414 31.03 25.16 -0.29
C VAL A 414 29.95 24.11 -0.63
N ALA A 415 29.41 23.41 0.38
CA ALA A 415 28.41 22.37 0.21
C ALA A 415 27.00 22.81 0.67
N SER A 416 26.77 24.07 1.02
CA SER A 416 25.44 24.57 1.40
C SER A 416 24.62 25.02 0.19
N ASN A 417 23.31 25.15 0.39
CA ASN A 417 22.49 25.96 -0.49
C ASN A 417 22.86 27.45 -0.40
N CYS A 418 22.41 28.23 -1.39
CA CYS A 418 22.40 29.69 -1.31
C CYS A 418 21.33 30.13 -0.29
N PHE A 419 21.69 31.04 0.59
CA PHE A 419 20.75 31.64 1.51
C PHE A 419 19.81 32.57 0.73
N ALA A 420 18.51 32.42 0.98
CA ALA A 420 17.49 33.29 0.46
C ALA A 420 16.64 33.77 1.64
N ASP A 421 16.41 35.08 1.73
CA ASP A 421 15.53 35.64 2.76
C ASP A 421 14.09 35.30 2.40
N ILE A 422 13.57 34.23 2.99
CA ILE A 422 12.18 33.81 2.83
C ILE A 422 11.38 34.50 3.93
N HIS A 423 10.74 35.61 3.60
CA HIS A 423 9.75 36.23 4.49
C HIS A 423 8.49 35.36 4.57
N LEU A 424 8.51 34.37 5.45
CA LEU A 424 7.30 33.67 5.85
C LEU A 424 6.47 34.61 6.74
N PRO A 425 5.17 34.78 6.49
CA PRO A 425 4.30 35.47 7.44
C PRO A 425 4.39 34.73 8.77
N LYS A 426 4.87 35.41 9.82
CA LYS A 426 4.95 34.85 11.16
C LYS A 426 3.58 34.26 11.52
N PRO A 427 3.51 33.02 12.00
CA PRO A 427 2.24 32.47 12.47
C PRO A 427 1.76 33.39 13.59
N THR A 428 0.68 34.12 13.34
CA THR A 428 0.02 34.95 14.34
C THR A 428 -0.43 34.00 15.44
N PHE A 429 0.25 34.02 16.58
CA PHE A 429 -0.28 33.44 17.80
C PHE A 429 -1.63 34.09 18.03
N ARG A 430 -2.71 33.31 17.89
CA ARG A 430 -4.03 33.73 18.36
C ARG A 430 -3.89 33.93 19.85
N SER A 431 -3.74 35.19 20.28
CA SER A 431 -3.94 35.57 21.67
C SER A 431 -5.33 35.08 22.08
N SER A 432 -5.37 34.25 23.11
CA SER A 432 -6.59 33.75 23.72
C SER A 432 -7.26 34.87 24.53
N ALA A 433 -7.77 35.89 23.85
CA ALA A 433 -8.63 36.90 24.45
C ALA A 433 -10.07 36.70 23.92
N PRO A 434 -11.08 36.63 24.80
CA PRO A 434 -12.47 36.49 24.37
C PRO A 434 -12.93 37.77 23.65
N PRO A 435 -13.80 37.67 22.64
CA PRO A 435 -14.23 38.84 21.87
C PRO A 435 -15.10 39.73 22.74
N VAL A 436 -14.70 41.00 22.88
CA VAL A 436 -15.55 42.06 23.42
C VAL A 436 -16.55 42.44 22.32
N ILE A 437 -17.83 42.27 22.62
CA ILE A 437 -18.94 42.74 21.78
C ILE A 437 -18.92 44.28 21.83
N GLN A 438 -18.58 44.94 20.72
CA GLN A 438 -18.83 46.36 20.55
C GLN A 438 -20.20 46.54 19.88
N GLU A 439 -21.11 47.18 20.61
CA GLU A 439 -22.39 47.65 20.11
C GLU A 439 -22.18 48.63 18.97
N THR A 440 -22.93 48.42 17.90
CA THR A 440 -23.00 49.29 16.72
C THR A 440 -23.71 50.59 17.07
N GLU A 441 -23.02 51.72 17.00
CA GLU A 441 -23.65 53.02 16.83
C GLU A 441 -23.51 53.49 15.37
N SER A 442 -24.68 53.63 14.76
CA SER A 442 -24.96 54.40 13.55
C SER A 442 -24.61 55.87 13.74
N ASP A 443 -23.93 56.51 12.78
CA ASP A 443 -24.57 57.62 12.05
C ASP A 443 -23.74 58.30 10.96
N SER A 444 -24.49 58.79 9.98
CA SER A 444 -24.26 59.96 9.12
C SER A 444 -23.35 59.84 7.87
N LEU A 445 -24.06 59.59 6.77
CA LEU A 445 -23.77 60.00 5.40
C LEU A 445 -23.25 61.45 5.28
N ASN A 446 -22.28 61.66 4.39
CA ASN A 446 -22.07 62.94 3.71
C ASN A 446 -21.89 62.71 2.20
N PRO A 447 -22.57 63.49 1.33
CA PRO A 447 -22.61 63.24 -0.11
C PRO A 447 -21.43 63.87 -0.86
N VAL A 448 -20.94 63.12 -1.86
CA VAL A 448 -19.95 63.57 -2.83
C VAL A 448 -20.58 64.58 -3.78
N SER A 449 -19.97 65.76 -3.89
CA SER A 449 -20.27 66.75 -4.91
C SER A 449 -19.54 66.41 -6.22
N ALA A 450 -20.31 66.34 -7.30
CA ALA A 450 -19.83 66.26 -8.67
C ALA A 450 -19.61 67.67 -9.22
N VAL A 451 -18.45 67.92 -9.84
CA VAL A 451 -18.30 68.92 -10.91
C VAL A 451 -17.34 68.35 -11.97
N GLN A 452 -17.85 68.33 -13.20
CA GLN A 452 -17.20 67.92 -14.44
C GLN A 452 -16.22 68.97 -14.95
N SER A 453 -15.12 68.54 -15.56
CA SER A 453 -14.65 68.92 -16.91
C SER A 453 -13.38 68.16 -17.27
#